data_AF-A0A2G1X1Y1-F1
#
_entry.id   AF-A0A2G1X1Y1-F1
#
_cell.length_a   1.000
_cell.length_b   1.000
_cell.length_c   1.000
_cell.angle_alpha   90.00
_cell.angle_beta   90.00
_cell.angle_gamma   90.00
#
_symmetry.space_group_name_H-M   'P 1'
#
loop_
_entity.id
_entity.type
_entity.pdbx_description
1 polymer ?
#
loop_
_entity_poly.entity_id
_entity_poly.type
_entity_poly.pdbx_seq_one_letter_code
_entity_poly.pdbx_strand_id
1 'polypeptide(L)'
;EEGDDAIAARTLPRIREAAAESDRDDTVLVDGLRSTVELERFREAFGDDFTLVAIRAPFELRAERLGERGRDDSDSDMAALRERDEREVELGLGDTLERADVEIDNTDSLAAFRERVREVLGVADAESGPSDGDPADAEAPGAGGDGA
;
A
#
# COMPACT_ATOMS: atom_id res chain seq x y z
N GLU A 1 -23.67 3.00 -20.96
CA GLU A 1 -22.77 3.41 -19.88
C GLU A 1 -22.90 2.35 -18.80
N GLU A 2 -21.84 1.58 -18.54
CA GLU A 2 -21.82 0.68 -17.38
C GLU A 2 -21.46 1.59 -16.19
N GLY A 3 -22.38 1.75 -15.24
CA GLY A 3 -22.31 2.78 -14.19
C GLY A 3 -21.10 2.66 -13.26
N ASP A 4 -21.11 3.40 -12.14
CA ASP A 4 -19.99 3.57 -11.20
C ASP A 4 -19.46 2.27 -10.55
N ASP A 5 -20.11 1.16 -10.85
CA ASP A 5 -19.90 -0.17 -10.28
C ASP A 5 -19.33 -1.18 -11.31
N ALA A 6 -19.13 -0.74 -12.55
CA ALA A 6 -18.80 -1.59 -13.69
C ALA A 6 -17.48 -2.35 -13.48
N ILE A 7 -16.50 -1.69 -12.85
CA ILE A 7 -15.20 -2.28 -12.55
C ILE A 7 -15.35 -3.39 -11.50
N ALA A 8 -16.07 -3.14 -10.40
CA ALA A 8 -16.38 -4.17 -9.42
C ALA A 8 -17.11 -5.36 -10.07
N ALA A 9 -18.16 -5.11 -10.87
CA ALA A 9 -18.92 -6.17 -11.54
C ALA A 9 -18.05 -7.06 -12.43
N ARG A 10 -17.12 -6.47 -13.19
CA ARG A 10 -16.20 -7.19 -14.07
C ARG A 10 -15.11 -7.93 -13.31
N THR A 11 -14.76 -7.46 -12.12
CA THR A 11 -13.66 -8.02 -11.32
C THR A 11 -14.13 -9.18 -10.46
N LEU A 12 -15.39 -9.18 -10.00
CA LEU A 12 -15.97 -10.24 -9.16
C LEU A 12 -15.79 -11.67 -9.74
N PRO A 13 -16.08 -11.95 -11.03
CA PRO A 13 -15.85 -13.28 -11.59
C PRO A 13 -14.38 -13.70 -11.54
N ARG A 14 -13.46 -12.76 -11.80
CA ARG A 14 -12.02 -13.02 -11.82
C ARG A 14 -11.46 -13.30 -10.43
N ILE A 15 -11.98 -12.61 -9.40
CA ILE A 15 -11.61 -12.88 -8.01
C ILE A 15 -12.05 -14.30 -7.62
N ARG A 16 -13.27 -14.69 -7.98
CA ARG A 16 -13.77 -16.04 -7.69
C ARG A 16 -12.99 -17.14 -8.41
N GLU A 17 -12.62 -16.90 -9.67
CA GLU A 17 -11.78 -17.80 -10.45
C GLU A 17 -10.38 -17.92 -9.85
N ALA A 18 -9.73 -16.80 -9.54
CA ALA A 18 -8.42 -16.78 -8.90
C ALA A 18 -8.42 -17.49 -7.54
N ALA A 19 -9.46 -17.28 -6.73
CA ALA A 19 -9.61 -17.97 -5.45
C ALA A 19 -9.82 -19.48 -5.62
N ALA A 20 -10.54 -19.90 -6.66
CA ALA A 20 -10.81 -21.32 -6.94
C ALA A 20 -9.60 -22.07 -7.53
N GLU A 21 -8.71 -21.37 -8.24
CA GLU A 21 -7.51 -21.95 -8.89
C GLU A 21 -6.27 -21.99 -7.97
N SER A 22 -6.31 -21.30 -6.83
CA SER A 22 -5.15 -21.18 -5.94
C SER A 22 -5.05 -22.39 -5.01
N ASP A 23 -4.12 -23.31 -5.28
CA ASP A 23 -3.80 -24.46 -4.41
C ASP A 23 -3.01 -24.08 -3.14
N ARG A 24 -2.56 -22.82 -2.99
CA ARG A 24 -1.61 -22.44 -1.94
C ARG A 24 -1.92 -21.24 -1.08
N ASP A 25 -2.85 -20.36 -1.41
CA ASP A 25 -3.23 -19.25 -0.54
C ASP A 25 -4.65 -18.80 -0.87
N ASP A 26 -5.55 -18.82 0.11
CA ASP A 26 -6.98 -18.48 0.00
C ASP A 26 -7.26 -16.96 -0.11
N THR A 27 -6.22 -16.15 -0.31
CA THR A 27 -6.30 -14.68 -0.23
C THR A 27 -6.07 -14.01 -1.59
N VAL A 28 -7.02 -13.18 -2.01
CA VAL A 28 -6.91 -12.35 -3.23
C VAL A 28 -6.79 -10.87 -2.85
N LEU A 29 -5.72 -10.21 -3.30
CA LEU A 29 -5.54 -8.78 -3.14
C LEU A 29 -6.14 -8.01 -4.33
N VAL A 30 -7.06 -7.08 -4.03
CA VAL A 30 -7.56 -6.10 -4.98
C VAL A 30 -6.95 -4.74 -4.62
N ASP A 31 -6.14 -4.19 -5.49
CA ASP A 31 -5.55 -2.85 -5.33
C ASP A 31 -6.41 -1.79 -6.06
N GLY A 32 -6.56 -0.62 -5.44
CA GLY A 32 -7.17 0.55 -6.06
C GLY A 32 -8.69 0.61 -6.02
N LEU A 33 -9.30 0.35 -4.85
CA LEU A 33 -10.72 0.61 -4.63
C LEU A 33 -10.96 2.13 -4.51
N ARG A 34 -11.83 2.70 -5.36
CA ARG A 34 -11.95 4.16 -5.53
C ARG A 34 -13.32 4.74 -5.24
N SER A 35 -14.34 3.90 -5.02
CA SER A 35 -15.68 4.38 -4.69
C SER A 35 -16.35 3.53 -3.61
N THR A 36 -17.26 4.16 -2.89
CA THR A 36 -18.13 3.48 -1.92
C THR A 36 -19.02 2.44 -2.58
N VAL A 37 -19.37 2.63 -3.86
CA VAL A 37 -20.17 1.68 -4.64
C VAL A 37 -19.40 0.38 -4.88
N GLU A 38 -18.11 0.46 -5.21
CA GLU A 38 -17.24 -0.72 -5.32
C GLU A 38 -17.10 -1.43 -3.98
N LEU A 39 -16.93 -0.69 -2.89
CA LEU A 39 -16.88 -1.24 -1.53
C LEU A 39 -18.14 -2.06 -1.21
N GLU A 40 -19.32 -1.50 -1.45
CA GLU A 40 -20.59 -2.17 -1.15
C GLU A 40 -20.78 -3.43 -1.98
N ARG A 41 -20.38 -3.40 -3.25
CA ARG A 41 -20.36 -4.57 -4.14
C ARG A 41 -19.49 -5.71 -3.60
N PHE A 42 -18.27 -5.40 -3.15
CA PHE A 42 -17.37 -6.42 -2.63
C PHE A 42 -17.85 -6.94 -1.27
N ARG A 43 -18.34 -6.07 -0.38
CA ARG A 43 -18.95 -6.48 0.89
C ARG A 43 -20.18 -7.36 0.69
N GLU A 44 -21.05 -7.05 -0.27
CA GLU A 44 -22.19 -7.90 -0.59
C GLU A 44 -21.77 -9.26 -1.16
N ALA A 45 -20.73 -9.28 -2.00
CA ALA A 45 -20.28 -10.49 -2.68
C ALA A 45 -19.52 -11.47 -1.79
N PHE A 46 -18.80 -10.98 -0.79
CA PHE A 46 -17.85 -11.75 0.02
C PHE A 46 -18.15 -11.72 1.53
N GLY A 47 -19.00 -10.80 2.01
CA GLY A 47 -19.44 -10.78 3.41
C GLY A 47 -18.27 -10.69 4.39
N ASP A 48 -18.22 -11.64 5.33
CA ASP A 48 -17.19 -11.73 6.37
C ASP A 48 -15.80 -12.12 5.82
N ASP A 49 -15.72 -12.62 4.58
CA ASP A 49 -14.46 -12.97 3.91
C ASP A 49 -13.81 -11.74 3.22
N PHE A 50 -14.41 -10.56 3.33
CA PHE A 50 -13.86 -9.32 2.80
C PHE A 50 -13.21 -8.47 3.89
N THR A 51 -11.99 -8.01 3.64
CA THR A 51 -11.28 -7.07 4.52
C THR A 51 -10.85 -5.85 3.71
N LEU A 52 -11.33 -4.67 4.09
CA LEU A 52 -10.88 -3.39 3.57
C LEU A 52 -9.68 -2.88 4.40
N VAL A 53 -8.54 -2.76 3.74
CA VAL A 53 -7.31 -2.19 4.33
C VAL A 53 -7.09 -0.77 3.80
N ALA A 54 -7.14 0.21 4.69
CA ALA A 54 -6.79 1.60 4.36
C ALA A 54 -5.32 1.88 4.68
N ILE A 55 -4.61 2.43 3.70
CA ILE A 55 -3.23 2.89 3.87
C ILE A 55 -3.23 4.41 3.91
N ARG A 56 -2.86 5.00 5.06
CA ARG A 56 -2.83 6.45 5.27
C ARG A 56 -1.41 6.99 5.26
N ALA A 57 -1.21 8.12 4.60
CA ALA A 57 0.03 8.89 4.67
C ALA A 57 -0.28 10.39 4.48
N PRO A 58 0.39 11.28 5.22
CA PRO A 58 0.28 12.72 5.04
C PRO A 58 0.52 13.14 3.59
N PHE A 59 -0.18 14.17 3.12
CA PHE A 59 -0.08 14.65 1.74
C PHE A 59 1.37 14.99 1.37
N GLU A 60 2.06 15.71 2.25
CA GLU A 60 3.43 16.17 2.03
C GLU A 60 4.38 14.98 1.81
N LEU A 61 4.24 13.93 2.63
CA LEU A 61 5.04 12.70 2.50
C LEU A 61 4.71 11.93 1.22
N ARG A 62 3.43 11.86 0.83
CA ARG A 62 3.03 11.22 -0.43
C ARG A 62 3.61 11.95 -1.63
N ALA A 63 3.56 13.28 -1.62
CA ALA A 63 4.03 14.09 -2.73
C ALA A 63 5.56 14.08 -2.85
N GLU A 64 6.28 14.10 -1.73
CA GLU A 64 7.73 13.88 -1.70
C GLU A 64 8.10 12.55 -2.37
N ARG A 65 7.51 11.45 -1.89
CA ARG A 65 7.74 10.10 -2.45
C ARG A 65 7.33 9.99 -3.91
N LEU A 66 6.32 10.74 -4.36
CA LEU A 66 5.86 10.73 -5.75
C LEU A 66 6.83 11.48 -6.66
N GLY A 67 7.33 12.63 -6.22
CA GLY A 67 8.37 13.39 -6.92
C GLY A 67 9.67 12.60 -7.07
N GLU A 68 10.08 11.84 -6.05
CA GLU A 68 11.26 10.97 -6.11
C GLU A 68 11.11 9.80 -7.10
N ARG A 69 9.88 9.32 -7.34
CA ARG A 69 9.63 8.21 -8.28
C ARG A 69 9.82 8.61 -9.73
N GLY A 70 9.71 9.90 -10.05
CA GLY A 70 9.99 10.46 -11.38
C GLY A 70 9.21 9.79 -12.51
N ARG A 71 7.95 9.40 -12.28
CA ARG A 71 7.16 8.61 -13.25
C ARG A 71 6.62 9.47 -14.39
N ASP A 72 6.31 10.74 -14.10
CA ASP A 72 5.81 11.74 -15.04
C ASP A 72 6.13 13.15 -14.51
N ASP A 73 6.17 14.17 -15.38
CA ASP A 73 6.40 15.56 -14.97
C ASP A 73 5.28 16.07 -14.03
N SER A 74 4.08 15.49 -14.14
CA SER A 74 2.92 15.77 -13.30
C SER A 74 3.08 15.31 -11.84
N ASP A 75 3.97 14.35 -11.56
CA ASP A 75 4.26 13.86 -10.21
C ASP A 75 5.02 14.88 -9.34
N SER A 76 5.54 15.94 -9.96
CA SER A 76 6.27 17.03 -9.28
C SER A 76 5.42 18.29 -9.02
N ASP A 77 4.21 18.38 -9.58
CA ASP A 77 3.33 19.52 -9.38
C ASP A 77 2.39 19.31 -8.18
N MET A 78 2.79 19.88 -7.04
CA MET A 78 2.04 19.83 -5.78
C MET A 78 0.60 20.33 -5.92
N ALA A 79 0.33 21.32 -6.77
CA ALA A 79 -1.02 21.87 -6.92
C ALA A 79 -1.91 20.91 -7.70
N ALA A 80 -1.39 20.33 -8.79
CA ALA A 80 -2.09 19.30 -9.56
C ALA A 80 -2.39 18.05 -8.72
N LEU A 81 -1.45 17.66 -7.84
CA LEU A 81 -1.65 16.54 -6.91
C LEU A 81 -2.75 16.82 -5.89
N ARG A 82 -2.81 18.03 -5.30
CA ARG A 82 -3.91 18.40 -4.38
C ARG A 82 -5.26 18.37 -5.09
N GLU A 83 -5.35 18.96 -6.27
CA GLU A 83 -6.59 18.98 -7.04
C GLU A 83 -7.06 17.56 -7.40
N ARG A 84 -6.11 16.67 -7.72
CA ARG A 84 -6.42 15.25 -7.96
C ARG A 84 -6.94 14.56 -6.70
N ASP A 85 -6.27 14.73 -5.56
CA ASP A 85 -6.70 14.13 -4.30
C ASP A 85 -8.09 14.64 -3.87
N GLU A 86 -8.36 15.93 -4.02
CA GLU A 86 -9.67 16.54 -3.73
C GLU A 86 -10.77 15.90 -4.57
N ARG A 87 -10.54 15.72 -5.88
CA ARG A 87 -11.46 14.99 -6.76
C ARG A 87 -11.67 13.55 -6.32
N GLU A 88 -10.63 12.84 -5.88
CA GLU A 88 -10.77 11.46 -5.38
C GLU A 88 -11.60 11.40 -4.08
N VAL A 89 -11.43 12.38 -3.18
CA VAL A 89 -12.26 12.53 -1.97
C VAL A 89 -13.71 12.81 -2.33
N GLU A 90 -13.98 13.71 -3.28
CA GLU A 90 -15.34 14.01 -3.77
C GLU A 90 -16.04 12.79 -4.39
N LEU A 91 -15.26 11.85 -4.95
CA LEU A 91 -15.76 10.58 -5.48
C LEU A 91 -16.03 9.52 -4.40
N GLY A 92 -15.84 9.85 -3.12
CA GLY A 92 -16.15 8.97 -1.99
C GLY A 92 -14.99 8.14 -1.49
N LEU A 93 -13.74 8.45 -1.88
CA LEU A 93 -12.56 7.78 -1.33
C LEU A 93 -12.43 8.05 0.18
N GLY A 94 -12.75 9.28 0.64
CA GLY A 94 -12.74 9.63 2.06
C GLY A 94 -13.65 8.72 2.89
N ASP A 95 -14.92 8.63 2.48
CA ASP A 95 -15.91 7.76 3.12
C ASP A 95 -15.51 6.27 3.07
N THR A 96 -14.84 5.86 1.99
CA THR A 96 -14.32 4.49 1.86
C THR A 96 -13.24 4.22 2.90
N LEU A 97 -12.26 5.13 3.05
CA LEU A 97 -11.18 4.98 4.02
C LEU A 97 -11.71 4.94 5.47
N GLU A 98 -12.73 5.72 5.79
CA GLU A 98 -13.36 5.70 7.12
C GLU A 98 -14.09 4.39 7.45
N ARG A 99 -14.46 3.61 6.44
CA ARG A 99 -15.14 2.33 6.59
C ARG A 99 -14.16 1.14 6.61
N ALA A 100 -12.86 1.39 6.68
CA ALA A 100 -11.84 0.33 6.68
C ALA A 100 -11.91 -0.55 7.92
N ASP A 101 -11.67 -1.85 7.70
CA ASP A 101 -11.60 -2.85 8.77
C ASP A 101 -10.21 -2.81 9.44
N VAL A 102 -9.19 -2.42 8.68
CA VAL A 102 -7.81 -2.22 9.15
C VAL A 102 -7.24 -0.92 8.58
N GLU A 103 -6.59 -0.14 9.43
CA GLU A 103 -5.83 1.03 9.00
C GLU A 103 -4.32 0.81 9.23
N ILE A 104 -3.51 1.23 8.25
CA ILE A 104 -2.05 1.20 8.29
C ILE A 104 -1.52 2.60 7.99
N ASP A 105 -0.83 3.20 8.95
CA ASP A 105 -0.09 4.44 8.74
C ASP A 105 1.25 4.15 8.04
N ASN A 106 1.42 4.70 6.84
CA ASN A 106 2.64 4.61 6.04
C ASN A 106 3.49 5.88 6.21
N THR A 107 3.80 6.20 7.46
CA THR A 107 4.61 7.36 7.87
C THR A 107 6.04 6.98 8.27
N ASP A 108 6.30 5.70 8.54
CA ASP A 108 7.58 5.17 8.95
C ASP A 108 8.38 4.60 7.74
N SER A 109 9.45 3.88 8.03
CA SER A 109 10.29 3.15 7.09
C SER A 109 9.55 2.05 6.33
N LEU A 110 10.08 1.69 5.16
CA LEU A 110 9.56 0.59 4.35
C LEU A 110 9.60 -0.76 5.08
N ALA A 111 10.58 -0.96 5.99
CA ALA A 111 10.69 -2.17 6.79
C ALA A 111 9.49 -2.29 7.76
N ALA A 112 9.21 -1.22 8.51
CA ALA A 112 8.06 -1.17 9.42
C ALA A 112 6.72 -1.34 8.67
N PHE A 113 6.58 -0.70 7.51
CA PHE A 113 5.38 -0.87 6.68
C PHE A 113 5.20 -2.33 6.23
N ARG A 114 6.28 -3.00 5.79
CA ARG A 114 6.24 -4.41 5.37
C ARG A 114 5.90 -5.35 6.52
N GLU A 115 6.46 -5.11 7.70
CA GLU A 115 6.14 -5.86 8.92
C GLU A 115 4.66 -5.74 9.25
N ARG A 116 4.13 -4.51 9.25
CA ARG A 116 2.71 -4.27 9.53
C ARG A 116 1.78 -4.95 8.51
N VAL A 117 2.13 -4.93 7.22
CA VAL A 117 1.36 -5.64 6.19
C VAL A 117 1.38 -7.16 6.41
N ARG A 118 2.53 -7.74 6.78
CA ARG A 118 2.60 -9.19 7.08
C ARG A 118 1.75 -9.58 8.27
N GLU A 119 1.75 -8.76 9.32
CA GLU A 119 0.89 -8.96 10.49
C GLU A 119 -0.59 -8.95 10.10
N VAL A 120 -1.01 -7.98 9.28
CA VAL A 120 -2.40 -7.87 8.79
C VAL A 120 -2.80 -9.06 7.92
N LEU A 121 -1.87 -9.57 7.10
CA LEU A 121 -2.13 -10.74 6.25
C LEU A 121 -1.92 -12.08 6.99
N GLY A 122 -1.53 -12.06 8.27
CA GLY A 122 -1.25 -13.28 9.04
C GLY A 122 -0.09 -14.11 8.48
N VAL A 123 0.80 -13.50 7.69
CA VAL A 123 1.98 -14.17 7.13
C VAL A 123 3.06 -14.18 8.19
N ALA A 124 3.33 -15.36 8.77
CA ALA A 124 4.48 -15.51 9.66
C ALA A 124 5.76 -15.16 8.90
N ASP A 125 6.66 -14.40 9.54
CA ASP A 125 7.97 -14.12 8.96
C ASP A 125 8.65 -15.46 8.66
N ALA A 126 8.83 -15.75 7.37
CA ALA A 126 9.82 -16.71 6.96
C ALA A 126 11.18 -16.13 7.38
N GLU A 127 11.64 -16.52 8.57
CA GLU A 127 12.97 -16.36 9.16
C GLU A 127 13.76 -15.20 8.57
N SER A 128 13.87 -14.09 9.31
CA SER A 128 14.71 -12.94 8.99
C SER A 128 16.10 -13.38 8.50
N GLY A 129 16.29 -13.40 7.18
CA GLY A 129 17.62 -13.45 6.58
C GLY A 129 18.41 -12.22 7.03
N PRO A 130 19.75 -12.32 7.15
CA PRO A 130 20.55 -11.29 7.79
C PRO A 130 20.29 -9.94 7.13
N SER A 131 19.99 -8.93 7.95
CA SER A 131 19.87 -7.54 7.51
C SER A 131 21.13 -7.19 6.73
N ASP A 132 21.00 -6.79 5.47
CA ASP A 132 22.07 -6.11 4.76
C ASP A 132 22.43 -4.88 5.57
N GLY A 133 23.53 -4.99 6.32
CA GLY A 133 24.10 -3.91 7.10
C GLY A 133 24.50 -2.79 6.17
N ASP A 134 24.02 -1.60 6.49
CA ASP A 134 24.47 -0.34 5.93
C ASP A 134 26.01 -0.24 6.06
N PRO A 135 26.79 -0.07 4.97
CA PRO A 135 28.23 0.08 5.07
C PRO A 135 28.54 1.56 5.33
N ALA A 136 28.19 2.03 6.52
CA ALA A 136 28.57 3.35 7.02
C ALA A 136 29.31 3.18 8.34
N ASP A 137 30.53 2.65 8.28
CA ASP A 137 31.67 3.03 9.13
C ASP A 137 32.84 2.06 8.90
N ALA A 138 33.59 2.30 7.83
CA ALA A 138 34.97 1.84 7.75
C ALA A 138 35.87 2.98 8.23
N GLU A 139 36.00 3.11 9.56
CA GLU A 139 37.02 3.92 10.19
C GLU A 139 38.39 3.55 9.63
N ALA A 140 39.13 4.58 9.19
CA ALA A 140 40.52 4.45 8.80
C ALA A 140 41.37 4.00 10.00
N PRO A 141 42.20 2.95 9.89
CA PRO A 141 43.11 2.61 10.96
C PRO A 141 44.24 3.65 11.01
N GLY A 142 44.21 4.47 12.06
CA GLY A 142 45.32 5.31 12.47
C GLY A 142 46.54 4.46 12.83
N ALA A 143 47.68 4.74 12.20
CA ALA A 143 48.98 4.25 12.62
C ALA A 143 49.64 5.27 13.55
N GLY A 144 49.56 5.05 14.87
CA GLY A 144 50.68 5.36 15.78
C GLY A 144 51.79 4.32 15.52
N GLY A 145 53.08 4.58 15.63
CA GLY A 145 53.83 5.32 16.64
C GLY A 145 54.90 4.37 17.21
N ASP A 146 56.05 4.93 17.61
CA ASP A 146 57.32 4.32 18.07
C ASP A 146 58.24 3.75 16.96
N GLY A 147 59.55 4.01 16.92
CA GLY A 147 60.45 4.52 17.95
C GLY A 147 61.71 3.64 17.98
N ALA A 148 62.79 4.09 17.35
CA ALA A 148 64.19 3.73 17.59
C ALA A 148 65.11 4.61 16.73
#